data_AF-S9QUH7-F1
#
_entry.id   AF-S9QUH7-F1
#
_cell.length_a   1.000
_cell.length_b   1.000
_cell.length_c   1.000
_cell.angle_alpha   90.00
_cell.angle_beta   90.00
_cell.angle_gamma   90.00
#
_symmetry.space_group_name_H-M   'P 1'
#
loop_
_entity.id
_entity.type
_entity.pdbx_description
1 polymer ?
#
loop_
_entity_poly.entity_id
_entity_poly.type
_entity_poly.pdbx_seq_one_letter_code
_entity_poly.pdbx_strand_id
1 'polypeptide(L)'
;MPLAPSREVFITCAVTGAGDTTGRSDKVPVTPRQIAEACLEAAEAGAAIVHIHVRDPDTGKAARRVDLYEEVVRHIRESGQDMVLNLTAGMGGDLTLGDPETPCRRQSRVPTWPAQPNVWPMSPPSGRRSARSTAAR
;
A
#
# COMPACT_ATOMS: atom_id res chain seq x y z
N MET A 1 -31.47 -10.14 -6.61
CA MET A 1 -31.35 -10.06 -5.14
C MET A 1 -30.36 -8.97 -4.79
N PRO A 2 -30.65 -8.07 -3.85
CA PRO A 2 -29.67 -7.10 -3.39
C PRO A 2 -28.55 -7.83 -2.63
N LEU A 3 -27.30 -7.38 -2.80
CA LEU A 3 -26.16 -7.87 -2.02
C LEU A 3 -26.38 -7.45 -0.56
N ALA A 4 -26.45 -8.43 0.34
CA ALA A 4 -26.44 -8.15 1.77
C ALA A 4 -25.00 -7.83 2.19
N PRO A 5 -24.73 -6.65 2.80
CA PRO A 5 -23.40 -6.33 3.28
C PRO A 5 -22.99 -7.31 4.39
N SER A 6 -21.73 -7.78 4.38
CA SER A 6 -21.19 -8.59 5.48
C SER A 6 -21.20 -7.78 6.77
N ARG A 7 -21.63 -8.40 7.87
CA ARG A 7 -21.54 -7.79 9.22
C ARG A 7 -20.20 -8.02 9.89
N GLU A 8 -19.34 -8.85 9.30
CA GLU A 8 -17.97 -9.05 9.75
C GLU A 8 -17.16 -7.80 9.47
N VAL A 9 -16.47 -7.31 10.51
CA VAL A 9 -15.68 -6.09 10.47
C VAL A 9 -14.22 -6.48 10.34
N PHE A 10 -13.50 -5.83 9.42
CA PHE A 10 -12.05 -5.89 9.33
C PHE A 10 -11.47 -4.50 9.58
N ILE A 11 -10.28 -4.47 10.18
CA ILE A 11 -9.61 -3.22 10.54
C ILE A 11 -8.50 -2.96 9.52
N THR A 12 -8.45 -1.74 9.00
CA THR A 12 -7.32 -1.22 8.21
C THR A 12 -6.56 -0.21 9.05
N CYS A 13 -5.26 -0.43 9.24
CA CYS A 13 -4.38 0.51 9.95
C CYS A 13 -3.59 1.36 8.95
N ALA A 14 -3.74 2.68 9.03
CA ALA A 14 -2.91 3.63 8.28
C ALA A 14 -1.69 4.03 9.11
N VAL A 15 -0.60 3.28 8.98
CA VAL A 15 0.58 3.36 9.87
C VAL A 15 1.29 4.72 9.83
N THR A 16 1.27 5.41 8.69
CA THR A 16 2.04 6.64 8.46
C THR A 16 1.16 7.89 8.32
N GLY A 17 -0.17 7.72 8.30
CA GLY A 17 -1.12 8.77 7.93
C GLY A 17 -0.95 9.28 6.49
N ALA A 18 -1.63 10.39 6.16
CA ALA A 18 -1.58 11.05 4.86
C ALA A 18 -0.92 12.44 4.96
N GLY A 19 -0.12 12.83 3.95
CA GLY A 19 0.49 14.16 3.87
C GLY A 19 1.65 14.39 4.85
N ASP A 20 1.76 15.62 5.35
CA ASP A 20 2.81 16.06 6.29
C ASP A 20 2.41 15.78 7.75
N THR A 21 2.53 14.52 8.15
CA THR A 21 2.20 14.04 9.51
C THR A 21 3.43 13.81 10.38
N THR A 22 4.63 13.77 9.81
CA THR A 22 5.88 13.52 10.57
C THR A 22 6.17 14.59 11.60
N GLY A 23 5.84 15.85 11.33
CA GLY A 23 5.98 16.93 12.30
C GLY A 23 4.91 16.96 13.39
N ARG A 24 3.87 16.11 13.33
CA ARG A 24 2.73 16.14 14.26
C ARG A 24 2.90 15.21 15.45
N SER A 25 3.70 14.16 15.31
CA SER A 25 4.05 13.26 16.41
C SER A 25 5.37 12.56 16.11
N ASP A 26 6.16 12.40 17.16
CA ASP A 26 7.37 11.58 17.25
C ASP A 26 7.15 10.09 16.96
N LYS A 27 5.90 9.61 17.05
CA LYS A 27 5.53 8.21 16.80
C LYS A 27 5.28 7.88 15.33
N VAL A 28 5.32 8.88 14.43
CA VAL A 28 5.10 8.63 13.00
C VAL A 28 6.37 7.98 12.42
N PRO A 29 6.30 6.72 11.94
CA PRO A 29 7.48 6.06 11.40
C PRO A 29 7.91 6.71 10.09
N VAL A 30 9.23 6.86 9.90
CA VAL A 30 9.82 7.52 8.73
C VAL A 30 10.65 6.56 7.90
N THR A 31 11.52 5.79 8.55
CA THR A 31 12.41 4.87 7.83
C THR A 31 11.67 3.60 7.40
N PRO A 32 12.10 2.92 6.32
CA PRO A 32 11.50 1.65 5.89
C PRO A 32 11.38 0.61 7.01
N ARG A 33 12.41 0.50 7.86
CA ARG A 33 12.42 -0.42 9.00
C ARG A 33 11.39 -0.04 10.06
N GLN A 34 11.30 1.23 10.43
CA GLN A 34 10.27 1.72 11.37
C GLN A 34 8.86 1.50 10.83
N ILE A 35 8.65 1.74 9.54
CA ILE A 35 7.34 1.54 8.90
C ILE A 35 6.97 0.05 8.93
N ALA A 36 7.92 -0.84 8.62
CA ALA A 36 7.71 -2.27 8.70
C ALA A 36 7.37 -2.72 10.13
N GLU A 37 8.16 -2.31 11.13
CA GLU A 37 7.92 -2.60 12.55
C GLU A 37 6.51 -2.14 12.99
N ALA A 38 6.10 -0.93 12.62
CA ALA A 38 4.75 -0.42 12.90
C ALA A 38 3.64 -1.22 12.19
N CYS A 39 3.90 -1.76 11.00
CA CYS A 39 2.94 -2.65 10.31
C CYS A 39 2.79 -3.98 11.04
N LEU A 40 3.89 -4.55 11.55
CA LEU A 40 3.88 -5.79 12.32
C LEU A 40 3.12 -5.60 13.63
N GLU A 41 3.41 -4.54 14.38
CA GLU A 41 2.68 -4.17 15.60
C GLU A 41 1.18 -3.99 15.34
N ALA A 42 0.81 -3.34 14.23
CA ALA A 42 -0.59 -3.18 13.85
C ALA A 42 -1.27 -4.52 13.54
N ALA A 43 -0.58 -5.43 12.86
CA ALA A 43 -1.12 -6.76 12.57
C ALA A 43 -1.23 -7.63 13.83
N GLU A 44 -0.25 -7.57 14.74
CA GLU A 44 -0.32 -8.23 16.05
C GLU A 44 -1.48 -7.69 16.91
N ALA A 45 -1.78 -6.40 16.80
CA ALA A 45 -2.95 -5.78 17.43
C ALA A 45 -4.30 -6.16 16.76
N GLY A 46 -4.28 -6.88 15.63
CA GLY A 46 -5.46 -7.40 14.95
C GLY A 46 -5.88 -6.65 13.69
N ALA A 47 -5.02 -5.80 13.11
CA ALA A 47 -5.30 -5.21 11.80
C ALA A 47 -5.18 -6.26 10.69
N ALA A 48 -6.24 -6.39 9.87
CA ALA A 48 -6.23 -7.29 8.71
C ALA A 48 -5.48 -6.69 7.51
N ILE A 49 -5.47 -5.36 7.42
CA ILE A 49 -4.88 -4.59 6.33
C ILE A 49 -4.01 -3.48 6.89
N VAL A 50 -2.83 -3.28 6.33
CA VAL A 50 -1.99 -2.10 6.60
C VAL A 50 -1.89 -1.23 5.35
N HIS A 51 -2.09 0.07 5.53
CA HIS A 51 -1.96 1.07 4.49
C HIS A 51 -0.68 1.89 4.68
N ILE A 52 0.17 1.89 3.65
CA ILE A 52 1.56 2.33 3.76
C ILE A 52 1.82 3.50 2.81
N HIS A 53 2.37 4.60 3.36
CA HIS A 53 3.06 5.65 2.62
C HIS A 53 4.54 5.64 2.98
N VAL A 54 5.43 5.50 2.00
CA VAL A 54 6.87 5.67 2.25
C VAL A 54 7.23 7.15 2.37
N ARG A 55 8.26 7.41 3.17
CA ARG A 55 8.80 8.74 3.41
C ARG A 55 10.28 8.75 3.07
N ASP A 56 10.77 9.93 2.72
CA ASP A 56 12.19 10.17 2.54
C ASP A 56 12.87 10.08 3.92
N PRO A 57 13.83 9.16 4.13
CA PRO A 57 14.44 8.93 5.44
C PRO A 57 15.20 10.14 5.99
N ASP A 58 15.75 10.97 5.11
CA ASP A 58 16.59 12.11 5.49
C ASP A 58 15.73 13.34 5.84
N THR A 59 14.63 13.53 5.13
CA THR A 59 13.80 14.74 5.26
C THR A 59 12.45 14.53 5.95
N GLY A 60 12.01 13.27 6.12
CA GLY A 60 10.69 12.93 6.66
C GLY A 60 9.51 13.27 5.73
N LYS A 61 9.79 13.85 4.57
CA LYS A 61 8.77 14.24 3.59
C LYS A 61 8.23 13.02 2.88
N ALA A 62 7.04 13.17 2.30
CA ALA A 62 6.44 12.11 1.52
C ALA A 62 7.29 11.74 0.30
N ALA A 63 7.46 10.43 0.06
CA ALA A 63 8.23 9.91 -1.07
C ALA A 63 7.39 8.95 -1.92
N ARG A 64 7.80 8.80 -3.19
CA ARG A 64 7.21 7.85 -4.17
C ARG A 64 8.25 6.89 -4.73
N ARG A 65 9.27 6.64 -3.91
CA ARG A 65 10.44 5.84 -4.26
C ARG A 65 10.09 4.36 -4.13
N VAL A 66 10.17 3.65 -5.26
CA VAL A 66 9.82 2.23 -5.35
C VAL A 66 10.72 1.39 -4.46
N ASP A 67 12.01 1.69 -4.46
CA ASP A 67 13.03 1.08 -3.63
C ASP A 67 12.69 1.10 -2.14
N LEU A 68 12.10 2.19 -1.64
CA LEU A 68 11.66 2.26 -0.25
C LEU A 68 10.44 1.37 0.03
N TYR A 69 9.51 1.24 -0.92
CA TYR A 69 8.39 0.29 -0.79
C TYR A 69 8.90 -1.15 -0.81
N GLU A 70 9.86 -1.45 -1.67
CA GLU A 70 10.48 -2.77 -1.75
C GLU A 70 11.15 -3.15 -0.44
N GLU A 71 11.87 -2.22 0.19
CA GLU A 71 12.51 -2.43 1.47
C GLU A 71 11.49 -2.70 2.60
N VAL A 72 10.42 -1.91 2.68
CA VAL A 72 9.33 -2.13 3.65
C VAL A 72 8.68 -3.52 3.45
N VAL A 73 8.30 -3.84 2.21
CA VAL A 73 7.64 -5.12 1.89
C VAL A 73 8.57 -6.30 2.17
N ARG A 74 9.87 -6.16 1.90
CA ARG A 74 10.87 -7.18 2.21
C ARG A 74 10.93 -7.43 3.71
N HIS A 75 11.04 -6.38 4.53
CA HIS A 75 11.07 -6.52 5.99
C HIS A 75 9.80 -7.16 6.56
N ILE A 76 8.63 -6.78 6.06
CA ILE A 76 7.36 -7.40 6.50
C ILE A 76 7.32 -8.88 6.11
N ARG A 77 7.83 -9.25 4.93
CA ARG A 77 7.86 -10.67 4.51
C ARG A 77 8.86 -11.50 5.29
N GLU A 78 10.00 -10.92 5.64
CA GLU A 78 11.02 -11.57 6.47
C GLU A 78 10.48 -11.93 7.87
N SER A 79 9.45 -11.24 8.38
CA SER A 79 8.81 -11.57 9.67
C SER A 79 7.89 -12.80 9.61
N GLY A 80 7.38 -13.16 8.43
CA GLY A 80 6.45 -14.28 8.25
C GLY A 80 5.00 -14.02 8.70
N GLN A 81 4.63 -12.79 9.07
CA GLN A 81 3.23 -12.45 9.39
C GLN A 81 2.36 -12.36 8.13
N ASP A 82 1.14 -12.89 8.22
CA ASP A 82 0.13 -12.78 7.17
C ASP A 82 -0.77 -11.56 7.39
N MET A 83 -0.71 -10.60 6.46
CA MET A 83 -1.55 -9.41 6.43
C MET A 83 -1.68 -8.89 4.99
N VAL A 84 -2.72 -8.12 4.71
CA VAL A 84 -2.88 -7.48 3.40
C VAL A 84 -2.12 -6.15 3.36
N LEU A 85 -1.26 -5.99 2.36
CA LEU A 85 -0.50 -4.76 2.12
C LEU A 85 -1.22 -3.88 1.11
N ASN A 86 -1.71 -2.72 1.58
CA ASN A 86 -2.30 -1.68 0.74
C ASN A 86 -1.26 -0.58 0.52
N LEU A 87 -0.53 -0.67 -0.59
CA LEU A 87 0.50 0.29 -0.95
C LEU A 87 -0.12 1.48 -1.68
N THR A 88 0.12 2.69 -1.18
CA THR A 88 -0.40 3.89 -1.84
C THR A 88 0.15 4.05 -3.26
N ALA A 89 -0.70 4.51 -4.18
CA ALA A 89 -0.31 4.88 -5.54
C ALA A 89 0.12 6.36 -5.66
N GLY A 90 0.08 7.14 -4.57
CA GLY A 90 0.46 8.55 -4.60
C GLY A 90 0.10 9.32 -3.32
N MET A 91 0.42 10.61 -3.29
CA MET A 91 0.13 11.47 -2.12
C MET A 91 -1.21 12.20 -2.20
N GLY A 92 -2.09 11.75 -3.12
CA GLY A 92 -3.35 12.42 -3.46
C GLY A 92 -3.15 13.61 -4.41
N GLY A 93 -4.11 13.83 -5.32
CA GLY A 93 -4.28 15.09 -6.06
C GLY A 93 -3.43 15.31 -7.33
N ASP A 94 -2.47 14.45 -7.65
CA ASP A 94 -1.63 14.67 -8.84
C ASP A 94 -2.33 14.23 -10.13
N LEU A 95 -2.77 15.21 -10.92
CA LEU A 95 -3.19 15.01 -12.30
C LEU A 95 -2.00 15.22 -13.23
N THR A 96 -1.45 14.14 -13.78
CA THR A 96 -0.48 14.23 -14.89
C THR A 96 -1.22 14.03 -16.20
N LEU A 97 -1.45 15.10 -16.95
CA LEU A 97 -1.94 15.01 -18.32
C LEU A 97 -0.75 14.78 -19.25
N GLY A 98 -0.80 13.69 -20.01
CA GLY A 98 0.18 13.44 -21.07
C GLY A 98 -0.13 14.26 -22.33
N ASP A 99 0.67 14.02 -23.37
CA ASP A 99 0.44 14.54 -24.72
C ASP A 99 -0.99 14.19 -25.20
N PRO A 100 -1.64 14.99 -26.07
CA PRO A 100 -2.97 14.67 -26.60
C PRO A 100 -3.10 13.26 -27.20
N GLU A 101 -2.02 12.72 -27.76
CA GLU A 101 -1.96 11.36 -28.32
C GLU A 101 -1.71 10.29 -27.25
N THR A 102 -1.23 10.67 -26.06
CA THR A 102 -1.07 9.79 -24.89
C THR A 102 -1.49 10.50 -23.58
N PRO A 103 -2.79 10.85 -23.44
CA PRO A 103 -3.27 11.73 -22.37
C PRO A 103 -3.15 11.11 -20.98
N CYS A 104 -3.11 9.77 -20.90
CA CYS A 104 -2.81 9.00 -19.70
C CYS A 104 -1.53 8.17 -19.88
N ARG A 105 -0.42 8.81 -20.28
CA ARG A 105 0.89 8.13 -20.29
C ARG A 105 1.17 7.57 -18.89
N ARG A 106 1.15 6.23 -18.79
CA ARG A 106 1.36 5.48 -17.55
C ARG A 106 2.66 5.95 -16.90
N GLN A 107 2.60 6.38 -15.63
CA GLN A 107 3.81 6.67 -14.88
C GLN A 107 4.61 5.36 -14.76
N SER A 108 5.82 5.35 -15.33
CA SER A 108 6.68 4.16 -15.51
C SER A 108 7.24 3.57 -14.22
N ARG A 109 6.75 4.01 -13.06
CA ARG A 109 7.32 3.71 -11.73
C ARG A 109 6.36 3.00 -10.78
N VAL A 110 5.27 2.41 -11.28
CA VAL A 110 4.51 1.44 -10.46
C VAL A 110 5.18 0.08 -10.66
N PRO A 111 5.79 -0.54 -9.64
CA PRO A 111 6.46 -1.81 -9.80
C PRO A 111 5.47 -2.86 -10.33
N THR A 112 5.83 -3.53 -11.42
CA THR A 112 5.14 -4.75 -11.86
C THR A 112 5.67 -5.89 -11.01
N TRP A 113 5.13 -6.05 -9.81
CA TRP A 113 5.37 -7.28 -9.05
C TRP A 113 4.67 -8.44 -9.77
N PRO A 114 5.24 -9.66 -9.80
CA PRO A 114 4.43 -10.85 -10.05
C PRO A 114 3.23 -10.80 -9.10
N ALA A 115 2.01 -11.08 -9.57
CA ALA A 115 0.82 -11.03 -8.73
C ALA A 115 1.04 -11.86 -7.46
N GLN A 116 1.04 -11.20 -6.30
CA GLN A 116 1.19 -11.85 -4.99
C GLN A 116 -0.17 -11.85 -4.30
N PRO A 117 -0.52 -12.93 -3.57
CA PRO A 117 -1.86 -13.11 -3.04
C PRO A 117 -2.32 -12.01 -2.06
N ASN A 118 -1.39 -11.31 -1.41
CA ASN A 118 -1.68 -10.35 -0.33
C ASN A 118 -1.19 -8.90 -0.58
N VAL A 119 -0.73 -8.57 -1.80
CA VAL A 119 -0.32 -7.20 -2.15
C VAL A 119 -1.30 -6.61 -3.15
N TRP A 120 -2.01 -5.56 -2.73
CA TRP A 120 -2.99 -4.88 -3.59
C TRP A 120 -2.55 -3.45 -3.90
N PRO A 121 -1.93 -3.19 -5.07
CA PRO A 121 -1.69 -1.83 -5.51
C PRO A 121 -3.02 -1.19 -5.95
N MET A 122 -3.24 0.09 -5.62
CA MET A 122 -4.44 0.83 -6.06
C MET A 122 -4.54 1.02 -7.59
N SER A 123 -3.47 0.75 -8.35
CA SER A 123 -3.51 0.75 -9.82
C SER A 123 -3.63 -0.67 -10.36
N PRO A 124 -4.61 -0.97 -11.23
CA PRO A 124 -4.82 -2.33 -11.74
C PRO A 124 -3.63 -2.80 -12.60
N PRO A 125 -3.23 -4.09 -12.51
CA PRO A 125 -2.27 -4.68 -13.43
C PRO A 125 -2.87 -4.81 -14.83
N SER A 126 -2.04 -4.64 -15.86
CA SER A 126 -2.41 -4.77 -17.26
C SER A 126 -2.74 -6.22 -17.61
N GLY A 127 -4.02 -6.56 -17.57
CA GLY A 127 -4.54 -7.83 -18.06
C GLY A 127 -5.95 -8.07 -17.54
N ARG A 128 -6.92 -8.27 -18.44
CA ARG A 128 -8.23 -8.81 -18.07
C ARG A 128 -8.01 -10.15 -17.38
N ARG A 129 -8.07 -10.19 -16.05
CA ARG A 129 -8.28 -11.43 -15.32
C ARG A 129 -9.79 -11.63 -15.26
N SER A 130 -10.30 -12.58 -16.03
CA SER A 130 -11.64 -13.12 -15.79
C SER A 130 -11.66 -13.65 -14.36
N ALA A 131 -12.48 -13.06 -13.50
CA ALA A 131 -12.74 -13.61 -12.18
C ALA A 131 -13.38 -14.99 -12.36
N ARG A 132 -12.59 -16.06 -12.24
CA ARG A 132 -13.13 -17.37 -11.89
C ARG A 132 -13.17 -17.41 -10.37
N SER A 133 -14.39 -17.34 -9.84
CA SER A 133 -14.68 -17.70 -8.46
C SER A 133 -14.31 -19.15 -8.24
N THR A 134 -13.22 -19.41 -7.52
CA THR A 134 -13.06 -20.69 -6.81
C THR A 134 -13.72 -20.53 -5.45
N ALA A 135 -15.01 -20.89 -5.43
CA ALA A 135 -15.66 -21.39 -4.23
C ALA A 135 -15.07 -22.77 -3.88
N ALA A 136 -15.16 -23.13 -2.59
CA ALA A 136 -14.80 -24.40 -1.94
C ALA A 136 -13.29 -24.52 -1.60
N ARG A 137 -12.88 -24.89 -0.38
CA ARG A 137 -13.53 -25.71 0.67
C ARG A 137 -13.21 -25.20 2.07
#